data_AF-A0A969LPF6-F1
#
_entry.id   AF-A0A969LPF6-F1
#
_cell.length_a   1.000
_cell.length_b   1.000
_cell.length_c   1.000
_cell.angle_alpha   90.00
_cell.angle_beta   90.00
_cell.angle_gamma   90.00
#
_symmetry.space_group_name_H-M   'P 1'
#
loop_
_entity.id
_entity.type
_entity.pdbx_description
1 polymer ?
#
loop_
_entity_poly.entity_id
_entity_poly.type
_entity_poly.pdbx_seq_one_letter_code
_entity_poly.pdbx_strand_id
1 'polypeptide(L)' 'MLRPQAGELDGRQRFFWRDRDGFTGHAGSDRGVFAHFYFDRAGRSGYIVLMNRTPDAGSERAMEAIVLRIRKDFPR' A
#
# COMPACT_ATOMS: atom_id res chain seq x y z
N MET A 1 20.21 -34.58 -9.20
CA MET A 1 19.30 -33.45 -9.50
C MET A 1 18.61 -33.08 -8.19
N LEU A 2 19.02 -31.99 -7.54
CA LEU A 2 18.54 -31.57 -6.22
C LEU A 2 17.15 -30.94 -6.36
N ARG A 3 16.17 -31.43 -5.60
CA ARG A 3 14.88 -30.76 -5.40
C ARG A 3 15.14 -29.43 -4.67
N PRO A 4 14.43 -28.33 -4.98
CA PRO A 4 14.50 -27.15 -4.13
C PRO A 4 13.99 -27.56 -2.74
N GLN A 5 14.86 -27.47 -1.73
CA GLN A 5 14.38 -27.37 -0.36
C GLN A 5 13.54 -26.09 -0.31
N ALA A 6 12.32 -26.20 0.18
CA ALA A 6 11.52 -25.04 0.57
C ALA A 6 12.30 -24.32 1.67
N GLY A 7 13.16 -23.37 1.26
CA GLY A 7 13.83 -22.47 2.17
C GLY A 7 12.75 -21.82 3.01
N GLU A 8 12.92 -21.91 4.33
CA GLU A 8 12.07 -21.28 5.32
C GLU A 8 11.67 -19.88 4.84
N LEU A 9 10.39 -19.72 4.53
CA LEU A 9 9.79 -18.40 4.46
C LEU A 9 9.96 -17.81 5.86
N ASP A 10 10.76 -16.75 5.99
CA ASP A 10 10.91 -16.01 7.24
C ASP A 10 9.52 -15.54 7.70
N GLY A 11 9.00 -16.18 8.74
CA GLY A 11 7.65 -15.96 9.25
C GLY A 11 7.46 -14.66 10.02
N ARG A 12 8.49 -13.80 10.13
CA ARG A 12 8.50 -12.70 11.11
C ARG A 12 7.88 -11.39 10.66
N GLN A 13 7.73 -11.10 9.37
CA GLN A 13 6.93 -9.95 8.92
C GLN A 13 6.30 -10.20 7.55
N ARG A 14 5.05 -10.68 7.56
CA ARG A 14 4.18 -10.56 6.39
C ARG A 14 3.55 -9.18 6.44
N PHE A 15 4.15 -8.21 5.75
CA PHE A 15 3.38 -7.04 5.31
C PHE A 15 2.17 -7.59 4.58
N PHE A 16 0.98 -7.50 5.15
CA PHE A 16 -0.21 -7.99 4.48
C PHE A 16 -0.50 -7.00 3.34
N TRP A 17 0.01 -7.34 2.15
CA TRP A 17 -0.33 -6.65 0.92
C TRP A 17 -1.77 -7.00 0.58
N ARG A 18 -2.64 -6.00 0.56
CA ARG A 18 -4.05 -6.18 0.21
C ARG A 18 -4.25 -5.79 -1.24
N ASP A 19 -4.96 -6.63 -1.98
CA ASP A 19 -5.61 -6.18 -3.20
C ASP A 19 -6.89 -5.44 -2.82
N ARG A 20 -7.03 -4.22 -3.32
CA ARG A 20 -8.25 -3.44 -3.21
C ARG A 20 -8.52 -2.76 -4.54
N ASP A 21 -9.56 -3.21 -5.23
CA ASP A 21 -10.01 -2.67 -6.51
C ASP A 21 -8.90 -2.68 -7.59
N GLY A 22 -8.07 -3.72 -7.62
CA GLY A 22 -6.97 -3.87 -8.57
C GLY A 22 -5.72 -3.03 -8.25
N PHE A 23 -5.64 -2.48 -7.04
CA PHE A 23 -4.41 -1.95 -6.49
C PHE A 23 -3.87 -2.92 -5.44
N THR A 24 -2.60 -3.30 -5.56
CA THR A 24 -1.88 -4.07 -4.54
C THR A 24 -1.10 -3.10 -3.65
N GLY A 25 -1.31 -3.13 -2.33
CA GLY A 25 -0.69 -2.15 -1.44
C GLY A 25 -0.66 -2.53 0.03
N HIS A 26 -0.04 -1.67 0.84
CA HIS A 26 0.07 -1.82 2.28
C HIS A 26 0.00 -0.47 3.00
N ALA A 27 -0.75 -0.42 4.11
CA ALA A 27 -0.81 0.70 5.03
C ALA A 27 -0.30 0.27 6.41
N GLY A 28 0.48 1.14 7.03
CA GLY A 28 0.95 0.99 8.41
C GLY A 28 1.03 2.34 9.12
N SER A 29 0.78 2.33 10.43
CA SER A 29 0.92 3.49 11.30
C SER A 29 1.60 3.12 12.61
N ASP A 30 2.22 4.13 13.19
CA ASP A 30 2.58 4.19 14.61
C ASP A 30 2.26 5.62 15.11
N ARG A 31 2.46 5.89 16.40
CA ARG A 31 2.24 7.21 16.97
C ARG A 31 3.11 8.25 16.26
N GLY A 32 2.47 9.20 15.58
CA GLY A 32 3.15 10.28 14.86
C GLY A 32 3.68 9.91 13.47
N VAL A 33 3.42 8.70 12.96
CA VAL A 33 3.92 8.25 11.65
C VAL A 33 2.88 7.42 10.92
N PHE A 34 2.76 7.64 9.62
CA PHE A 34 1.95 6.79 8.73
C PHE A 34 2.61 6.65 7.36
N ALA A 35 2.51 5.44 6.81
CA ALA A 35 2.92 5.14 5.45
C ALA A 35 1.86 4.30 4.72
N HIS A 36 1.66 4.64 3.45
CA HIS A 36 0.78 3.90 2.54
C HIS A 36 1.43 3.78 1.18
N PHE A 37 1.38 2.59 0.59
CA PHE A 37 1.89 2.32 -0.76
C PHE A 37 0.82 1.55 -1.53
N TYR A 38 0.54 1.95 -2.77
CA TYR A 38 -0.35 1.24 -3.68
C TYR A 38 0.21 1.20 -5.09
N PHE A 39 0.06 0.06 -5.74
CA PHE A 39 0.54 -0.19 -7.10
C PHE A 39 -0.58 -0.75 -7.97
N ASP A 40 -0.78 -0.13 -9.13
CA ASP A 40 -1.57 -0.66 -10.23
C ASP A 40 -0.64 -1.41 -11.19
N ARG A 41 -0.65 -2.73 -11.10
CA ARG A 41 0.22 -3.58 -11.92
C ARG A 41 -0.16 -3.53 -13.40
N ALA A 42 -1.45 -3.36 -13.72
CA ALA A 42 -1.94 -3.33 -15.09
C ALA A 42 -1.57 -1.99 -15.75
N GLY A 43 -1.84 -0.88 -15.06
CA GLY A 43 -1.50 0.47 -15.50
C GLY A 43 -0.02 0.84 -15.37
N ARG A 44 0.79 -0.02 -14.73
CA ARG A 44 2.22 0.23 -14.42
C ARG A 44 2.43 1.55 -13.67
N SER A 45 1.52 1.87 -12.76
CA SER A 45 1.54 3.10 -11.97
C SER A 45 1.44 2.79 -10.48
N GLY A 46 1.72 3.78 -9.64
CA GLY A 46 1.63 3.63 -8.20
C GLY A 46 1.76 4.97 -7.50
N TYR A 47 1.41 4.99 -6.22
CA TYR A 47 1.56 6.17 -5.38
C TYR A 47 1.93 5.77 -3.97
N ILE A 48 2.60 6.70 -3.29
CA ILE A 48 3.07 6.56 -1.92
C ILE A 48 2.58 7.77 -1.14
N VAL A 49 2.00 7.53 0.03
CA VAL A 49 1.61 8.57 0.99
C VAL A 49 2.45 8.39 2.24
N LEU A 50 3.17 9.43 2.63
CA LEU A 50 3.95 9.48 3.87
C LEU A 50 3.46 10.65 4.70
N MET A 51 3.24 10.42 5.99
CA MET A 51 2.82 11.47 6.93
C MET A 51 3.60 11.37 8.23
N ASN A 52 3.98 12.52 8.79
CA ASN A 52 4.59 12.67 10.12
C ASN A 52 3.54 12.97 11.20
N ARG A 53 2.40 12.28 11.12
CA ARG A 53 1.30 12.38 12.09
C ARG A 53 0.58 11.04 12.21
N THR A 54 -0.04 10.81 13.37
CA THR A 54 -1.02 9.73 13.50
C THR A 54 -2.23 10.04 12.62
N PRO A 55 -2.78 9.05 11.89
CA PRO A 55 -4.03 9.23 11.16
C PRO A 55 -5.18 9.61 12.11
N ASP A 56 -5.97 10.58 11.67
CA ASP A 56 -7.28 10.93 12.20
C ASP A 56 -8.31 11.01 11.06
N ALA A 57 -9.58 11.18 11.41
CA ALA A 57 -10.67 11.25 10.43
C ALA A 57 -10.48 12.33 9.35
N GLY A 58 -9.76 13.42 9.64
CA GLY A 58 -9.44 14.45 8.66
C GLY A 58 -8.43 13.95 7.63
N SER A 59 -7.34 13.35 8.11
CA SER A 59 -6.32 12.76 7.24
C SER A 59 -6.84 11.59 6.42
N GLU A 60 -7.75 10.77 6.97
CA GLU A 60 -8.38 9.66 6.26
C GLU A 60 -9.21 10.15 5.08
N ARG A 61 -10.04 11.19 5.27
CA ARG A 61 -10.81 11.82 4.19
C ARG A 61 -9.90 12.46 3.14
N ALA A 62 -8.82 13.10 3.56
CA ALA A 62 -7.85 13.68 2.64
C ALA A 62 -7.17 12.61 1.78
N MET A 63 -6.80 11.47 2.38
CA MET A 63 -6.26 10.33 1.64
C MET A 63 -7.26 9.78 0.63
N GLU A 64 -8.52 9.57 1.03
CA GLU A 64 -9.57 9.11 0.11
C GLU A 64 -9.73 10.07 -1.08
N ALA A 65 -9.76 11.38 -0.83
CA ALA A 65 -9.84 12.39 -1.88
C ALA A 65 -8.63 12.36 -2.83
N ILE A 66 -7.41 12.20 -2.31
CA ILE A 66 -6.19 12.07 -3.11
C ILE A 66 -6.25 10.82 -3.99
N VAL A 67 -6.65 9.67 -3.43
CA VAL A 67 -6.77 8.41 -4.17
C VAL A 67 -7.82 8.52 -5.29
N LEU A 68 -8.98 9.09 -4.99
CA LEU A 68 -10.01 9.34 -6.00
C LEU A 68 -9.50 10.27 -7.11
N ARG A 69 -8.73 11.30 -6.75
CA ARG A 69 -8.15 12.22 -7.72
C ARG A 69 -7.10 11.55 -8.60
N ILE A 70 -6.21 10.74 -8.03
CA ILE A 70 -5.22 9.95 -8.78
C ILE A 70 -5.91 9.05 -9.78
N ARG A 71 -6.97 8.34 -9.37
CA ARG A 71 -7.75 7.47 -10.26
C ARG A 71 -8.40 8.22 -11.42
N LYS A 72 -8.79 9.47 -11.20
CA LYS A 72 -9.39 10.33 -12.23
C LYS A 72 -8.34 10.88 -13.20
N ASP A 73 -7.22 11.38 -12.67
CA ASP A 73 -6.20 12.08 -13.46
C ASP A 73 -5.27 11.10 -14.20
N PHE A 74 -5.14 9.87 -13.70
CA PHE A 74 -4.33 8.80 -14.28
C PHE A 74 -5.18 7.55 -14.54
N PRO A 75 -6.08 7.57 -15.54
CA PRO A 75 -6.87 6.40 -15.89
C PRO A 75 -6.00 5.25 -16.40
N ARG A 76 -6.48 4.01 -16.20
CA ARG A 76 -5.86 2.78 -16.69
C ARG A 76 -5.83 2.68 -18.21
#